data_AF-A0A950MM84-F1
#
_entry.id   AF-A0A950MM84-F1
#
_cell.length_a   1.000
_cell.length_b   1.000
_cell.length_c   1.000
_cell.angle_alpha   90.00
_cell.angle_beta   90.00
_cell.angle_gamma   90.00
#
_symmetry.space_group_name_H-M   'P 1'
#
loop_
_entity.id
_entity.type
_entity.pdbx_description
1 polymer ?
#
loop_
_entity_poly.entity_id
_entity_poly.type
_entity_poly.pdbx_seq_one_letter_code
_entity_poly.pdbx_strand_id
1 'polypeptide(L)'
;MTEKQRKAKNAYERERRRLHRLHRYENAAHERGFLFVGGIDEVGRGPLAGPVVAACVVTDRPLMFKGLNDSKQVRREVREELCEIIKGECNAWSVGVASVEEINRINIYWASILAMERALAALTRHPDYLLTDAVRIKSYPGTQGPVIKGDAKCATVAAASIVAKVHRDQLL
;
A
#
# COMPACT_ATOMS: atom_id res chain seq x y z
N MET A 1 1.52 -38.59 5.34
CA MET A 1 1.95 -37.21 5.69
C MET A 1 2.17 -37.13 7.19
N THR A 2 3.30 -36.57 7.63
CA THR A 2 3.59 -36.35 9.05
C THR A 2 2.70 -35.26 9.64
N GLU A 3 2.51 -35.24 10.96
CA GLU A 3 1.69 -34.23 11.64
C GLU A 3 2.21 -32.80 11.37
N LYS A 4 3.54 -32.64 11.28
CA LYS A 4 4.23 -31.40 10.91
C LYS A 4 3.85 -30.95 9.49
N GLN A 5 3.83 -31.86 8.52
CA GLN A 5 3.41 -31.57 7.13
C GLN A 5 1.93 -31.16 7.07
N ARG A 6 1.06 -31.79 7.85
CA ARG A 6 -0.37 -31.44 7.91
C ARG A 6 -0.59 -30.04 8.49
N LYS A 7 0.10 -29.71 9.59
CA LYS A 7 0.04 -28.36 10.20
C LYS A 7 0.54 -27.28 9.24
N ALA A 8 1.65 -27.51 8.54
CA ALA A 8 2.19 -26.57 7.56
C ALA A 8 1.23 -26.34 6.38
N LYS A 9 0.65 -27.41 5.82
CA LYS A 9 -0.35 -27.31 4.75
C LYS A 9 -1.57 -26.49 5.19
N ASN A 10 -2.10 -26.76 6.38
CA ASN A 10 -3.25 -26.02 6.91
C ASN A 10 -2.93 -24.53 7.16
N ALA A 11 -1.71 -24.19 7.56
CA ALA A 11 -1.29 -22.79 7.71
C ALA A 11 -1.20 -22.08 6.35
N TYR A 12 -0.63 -22.74 5.35
CA TYR A 12 -0.54 -22.23 3.98
C TYR A 12 -1.92 -21.97 3.37
N GLU A 13 -2.85 -22.91 3.50
CA GLU A 13 -4.22 -22.75 2.97
C GLU A 13 -4.98 -21.61 3.67
N ARG A 14 -4.82 -21.47 4.99
CA ARG A 14 -5.41 -20.37 5.76
C ARG A 14 -4.88 -19.02 5.29
N GLU A 15 -3.57 -18.91 5.07
CA GLU A 15 -2.95 -17.69 4.58
C GLU A 15 -3.39 -17.34 3.17
N ARG A 16 -3.44 -18.33 2.26
CA ARG A 16 -3.97 -18.12 0.91
C ARG A 16 -5.40 -17.58 0.93
N ARG A 17 -6.27 -18.14 1.77
CA ARG A 17 -7.65 -17.65 1.93
C ARG A 17 -7.69 -16.22 2.49
N ARG A 18 -6.79 -15.87 3.41
CA ARG A 18 -6.66 -14.50 3.94
C ARG A 18 -6.27 -13.53 2.84
N LEU A 19 -5.24 -13.86 2.06
CA LEU A 19 -4.77 -13.03 0.94
C LEU A 19 -5.85 -12.86 -0.13
N HIS A 20 -6.59 -13.92 -0.49
CA HIS A 20 -7.72 -13.78 -1.41
C HIS A 20 -8.79 -12.82 -0.88
N ARG A 21 -9.08 -12.82 0.43
CA ARG A 21 -10.01 -11.84 1.02
C ARG A 21 -9.46 -10.41 1.01
N LEU A 22 -8.15 -10.25 1.15
CA LEU A 22 -7.47 -8.95 1.07
C LEU A 22 -7.52 -8.35 -0.34
N HIS A 23 -7.72 -9.17 -1.39
CA HIS A 23 -7.87 -8.73 -2.78
C HIS A 23 -9.31 -8.40 -3.17
N ARG A 24 -10.24 -8.29 -2.21
CA ARG A 24 -11.67 -8.10 -2.53
C ARG A 24 -11.91 -6.87 -3.41
N TYR A 25 -11.21 -5.77 -3.12
CA TYR A 25 -11.41 -4.51 -3.84
C TYR A 25 -10.72 -4.50 -5.20
N GLU A 26 -9.52 -5.07 -5.28
CA GLU A 26 -8.78 -5.28 -6.54
C GLU A 26 -9.60 -6.16 -7.49
N ASN A 27 -10.12 -7.30 -7.01
CA ASN A 27 -10.96 -8.19 -7.82
C ASN A 27 -12.22 -7.48 -8.32
N ALA A 28 -12.89 -6.70 -7.46
CA ALA A 28 -14.06 -5.93 -7.87
C ALA A 28 -13.72 -4.84 -8.91
N ALA A 29 -12.50 -4.29 -8.90
CA ALA A 29 -12.03 -3.38 -9.94
C ALA A 29 -11.75 -4.14 -11.25
N HIS A 30 -11.12 -5.30 -11.20
CA HIS A 30 -10.88 -6.14 -12.37
C HIS A 30 -12.18 -6.63 -13.02
N GLU A 31 -13.20 -7.02 -12.23
CA GLU A 31 -14.54 -7.37 -12.72
C GLU A 31 -15.24 -6.22 -13.46
N ARG A 32 -14.87 -4.97 -13.14
CA ARG A 32 -15.35 -3.76 -13.82
C ARG A 32 -14.52 -3.40 -15.05
N GLY A 33 -13.52 -4.21 -15.41
CA GLY A 33 -12.68 -4.02 -16.60
C GLY A 33 -11.43 -3.16 -16.37
N PHE A 34 -11.10 -2.79 -15.12
CA PHE A 34 -9.84 -2.09 -14.83
C PHE A 34 -8.67 -3.08 -14.79
N LEU A 35 -7.64 -2.84 -15.60
CA LEU A 35 -6.50 -3.75 -15.68
C LEU A 35 -5.47 -3.44 -14.60
N PHE A 36 -5.00 -2.21 -14.52
CA PHE A 36 -4.03 -1.78 -13.51
C PHE A 36 -4.74 -1.19 -12.30
N VAL A 37 -4.60 -1.85 -11.16
CA VAL A 37 -5.14 -1.37 -9.88
C VAL A 37 -3.98 -0.86 -9.03
N GLY A 38 -4.13 0.37 -8.55
CA GLY A 38 -3.15 1.01 -7.67
C GLY A 38 -3.69 1.13 -6.26
N GLY A 39 -2.81 1.01 -5.28
CA GLY A 39 -3.07 1.34 -3.88
C GLY A 39 -2.16 2.46 -3.44
N ILE A 40 -2.68 3.37 -2.61
CA ILE A 40 -1.89 4.46 -2.03
C ILE A 40 -2.21 4.60 -0.54
N ASP A 41 -1.17 4.80 0.25
CA ASP A 41 -1.26 4.95 1.71
C ASP A 41 -0.16 5.90 2.22
N GLU A 42 -0.41 6.54 3.36
CA GLU A 42 0.52 7.44 4.03
C GLU A 42 0.94 6.96 5.43
N VAL A 43 2.17 7.30 5.82
CA VAL A 43 2.71 7.10 7.15
C VAL A 43 3.34 8.38 7.69
N GLY A 44 3.41 8.50 9.02
CA GLY A 44 4.04 9.65 9.67
C GLY A 44 3.10 10.77 10.09
N ARG A 45 1.79 10.53 10.15
CA ARG A 45 0.80 11.53 10.59
C ARG A 45 0.73 11.78 12.10
N GLY A 46 1.11 10.80 12.91
CA GLY A 46 1.03 10.84 14.37
C GLY A 46 2.31 11.26 15.12
N PRO A 47 3.53 10.91 14.64
CA PRO A 47 4.77 11.29 15.33
C PRO A 47 4.98 12.81 15.45
N LEU A 48 5.69 13.24 16.50
CA LEU A 48 6.05 14.66 16.73
C LEU A 48 7.13 15.20 15.78
N ALA A 49 7.89 14.31 15.12
CA ALA A 49 9.01 14.67 14.26
C ALA A 49 9.06 13.78 13.02
N GLY A 50 9.73 14.31 11.99
CA GLY A 50 9.94 13.65 10.71
C GLY A 50 8.82 13.93 9.70
N PRO A 51 9.07 13.61 8.42
CA PRO A 51 8.14 13.90 7.34
C PRO A 51 6.93 12.96 7.35
N VAL A 52 5.91 13.34 6.57
CA VAL A 52 4.89 12.41 6.07
C VAL A 52 5.40 11.79 4.78
N VAL A 53 5.27 10.49 4.67
CA VAL A 53 5.67 9.72 3.49
C VAL A 53 4.45 8.97 2.99
N ALA A 54 4.16 9.06 1.70
CA ALA A 54 3.16 8.25 1.02
C ALA A 54 3.83 7.40 -0.05
N ALA A 55 3.27 6.23 -0.34
CA ALA A 55 3.72 5.40 -1.43
C ALA A 55 2.54 4.92 -2.27
N CYS A 56 2.76 4.72 -3.56
CA CYS A 56 1.79 4.08 -4.43
C CYS A 56 2.38 2.79 -5.01
N VAL A 57 1.56 1.74 -5.07
CA VAL A 57 1.91 0.44 -5.67
C VAL A 57 0.84 0.09 -6.68
N VAL A 58 1.24 -0.21 -7.91
CA VAL A 58 0.37 -0.52 -9.05
C VAL A 58 0.64 -1.93 -9.55
N THR A 59 -0.42 -2.71 -9.74
CA THR A 59 -0.33 -4.10 -10.21
C THR A 59 -1.50 -4.47 -11.13
N ASP A 60 -1.26 -5.34 -12.10
CA ASP A 60 -2.29 -6.03 -12.89
C ASP A 60 -2.63 -7.44 -12.36
N ARG A 61 -1.86 -7.90 -11.36
CA ARG A 61 -1.95 -9.25 -10.81
C ARG A 61 -2.09 -9.25 -9.28
N PRO A 62 -2.71 -10.30 -8.70
CA PRO A 62 -2.81 -10.43 -7.26
C PRO A 62 -1.44 -10.51 -6.56
N LEU A 63 -1.26 -9.69 -5.52
CA LEU A 63 -0.09 -9.67 -4.63
C LEU A 63 -0.20 -10.79 -3.57
N MET A 64 0.08 -12.02 -3.98
CA MET A 64 -0.05 -13.21 -3.10
C MET A 64 1.18 -13.44 -2.20
N PHE A 65 1.73 -12.36 -1.63
CA PHE A 65 2.91 -12.44 -0.77
C PHE A 65 2.52 -12.86 0.65
N LYS A 66 3.19 -13.90 1.15
CA LYS A 66 2.96 -14.41 2.51
C LYS A 66 3.23 -13.30 3.53
N GLY A 67 2.27 -13.04 4.41
CA GLY A 67 2.41 -12.02 5.45
C GLY A 67 2.07 -10.61 4.99
N LEU A 68 1.67 -10.39 3.72
CA LEU A 68 1.20 -9.08 3.26
C LEU A 68 -0.01 -8.63 4.07
N ASN A 69 0.15 -7.52 4.77
CA ASN A 69 -0.85 -6.95 5.67
C ASN A 69 -0.48 -5.49 5.97
N ASP A 70 -1.30 -4.79 6.76
CA ASP A 70 -0.98 -3.47 7.33
C ASP A 70 0.46 -3.47 7.91
N SER A 71 1.25 -2.46 7.53
CA SER A 71 2.66 -2.32 7.92
C SER A 71 2.87 -2.40 9.44
N LYS A 72 1.93 -1.93 10.25
CA LYS A 72 1.96 -1.96 11.73
C LYS A 72 1.80 -3.37 12.29
N GLN A 73 1.19 -4.29 11.54
CA GLN A 73 0.98 -5.69 11.92
C GLN A 73 2.13 -6.61 11.47
N VAL A 74 3.08 -6.07 10.69
CA VAL A 74 4.24 -6.79 10.19
C VAL A 74 5.49 -6.36 10.95
N ARG A 75 6.29 -7.34 11.41
CA ARG A 75 7.59 -7.07 12.06
C ARG A 75 8.57 -6.41 11.09
N ARG A 76 9.51 -5.61 11.61
CA ARG A 76 10.42 -4.80 10.78
C ARG A 76 11.16 -5.61 9.72
N GLU A 77 11.75 -6.74 10.10
CA GLU A 77 12.56 -7.58 9.23
C GLU A 77 11.71 -8.14 8.06
N VAL A 78 10.51 -8.64 8.40
CA VAL A 78 9.55 -9.15 7.41
C VAL A 78 9.02 -8.02 6.53
N ARG A 79 8.90 -6.80 7.05
CA ARG A 79 8.44 -5.62 6.31
C ARG A 79 9.47 -5.19 5.28
N GLU A 80 10.75 -5.20 5.64
CA GLU A 80 11.87 -4.91 4.74
C GLU A 80 11.95 -5.95 3.62
N GLU A 81 11.85 -7.25 3.94
CA GLU A 81 11.76 -8.33 2.94
C GLU A 81 10.56 -8.16 2.00
N LEU A 82 9.37 -7.90 2.56
CA LEU A 82 8.16 -7.68 1.76
C LEU A 82 8.27 -6.44 0.87
N CYS A 83 8.92 -5.37 1.34
CA CYS A 83 9.14 -4.16 0.56
C CYS A 83 9.92 -4.46 -0.71
N GLU A 84 11.02 -5.22 -0.60
CA GLU A 84 11.82 -5.61 -1.77
C GLU A 84 11.05 -6.53 -2.72
N ILE A 85 10.28 -7.49 -2.19
CA ILE A 85 9.40 -8.36 -3.00
C ILE A 85 8.35 -7.52 -3.74
N ILE A 86 7.68 -6.59 -3.04
CA ILE A 86 6.66 -5.72 -3.64
C ILE A 86 7.28 -4.91 -4.78
N LYS A 87 8.42 -4.26 -4.55
CA LYS A 87 9.10 -3.43 -5.55
C LYS A 87 9.55 -4.23 -6.77
N GLY A 88 9.96 -5.49 -6.59
CA GLY A 88 10.41 -6.36 -7.67
C GLY A 88 9.27 -7.00 -8.48
N GLU A 89 8.09 -7.20 -7.87
CA GLU A 89 6.98 -7.94 -8.48
C GLU A 89 5.81 -7.05 -8.93
N CYS A 90 5.68 -5.82 -8.46
CA CYS A 90 4.63 -4.92 -8.94
C CYS A 90 4.98 -4.29 -10.30
N ASN A 91 3.98 -3.79 -11.02
CA ASN A 91 4.18 -3.18 -12.34
C ASN A 91 4.77 -1.77 -12.23
N ALA A 92 4.44 -1.03 -11.18
CA ALA A 92 5.07 0.24 -10.84
C ALA A 92 4.87 0.55 -9.35
N TRP A 93 5.81 1.32 -8.80
CA TRP A 93 5.70 1.88 -7.47
C TRP A 93 6.42 3.22 -7.41
N SER A 94 6.10 4.01 -6.40
CA SER A 94 6.73 5.30 -6.16
C SER A 94 6.53 5.73 -4.71
N VAL A 95 7.30 6.74 -4.31
CA VAL A 95 7.20 7.36 -2.99
C VAL A 95 7.12 8.87 -3.16
N GLY A 96 6.30 9.51 -2.34
CA GLY A 96 6.24 10.95 -2.19
C GLY A 96 6.42 11.34 -0.72
N VAL A 97 7.07 12.47 -0.49
CA VAL A 97 7.42 12.94 0.84
C VAL A 97 6.94 14.37 1.01
N ALA A 98 6.37 14.69 2.17
CA ALA A 98 6.11 16.06 2.61
C ALA A 98 6.92 16.35 3.88
N SER A 99 7.75 17.38 3.79
CA SER A 99 8.68 17.82 4.84
C SER A 99 7.97 18.40 6.07
N VAL A 100 8.71 18.57 7.17
CA VAL A 100 8.17 19.18 8.39
C VAL A 100 7.78 20.64 8.15
N GLU A 101 8.56 21.35 7.34
CA GLU A 101 8.29 22.73 6.93
C GLU A 101 6.97 22.82 6.16
N GLU A 102 6.68 21.85 5.30
CA GLU A 102 5.42 21.76 4.59
C GLU A 102 4.27 21.43 5.53
N ILE A 103 4.43 20.45 6.43
CA ILE A 103 3.42 20.12 7.45
C ILE A 103 3.05 21.36 8.27
N ASN A 104 4.04 22.14 8.71
CA ASN A 104 3.80 23.35 9.49
C ASN A 104 3.07 24.43 8.68
N ARG A 105 3.33 24.52 7.36
CA ARG A 105 2.72 25.52 6.49
C ARG A 105 1.29 25.19 6.05
N ILE A 106 1.03 23.93 5.70
CA ILE A 106 -0.24 23.51 5.09
C ILE A 106 -1.05 22.55 5.96
N ASN A 107 -0.63 22.28 7.20
CA ASN A 107 -1.19 21.29 8.12
C ASN A 107 -1.01 19.83 7.68
N ILE A 108 -1.20 18.91 8.64
CA ILE A 108 -0.93 17.48 8.45
C ILE A 108 -1.83 16.81 7.40
N TYR A 109 -3.08 17.28 7.26
CA TYR A 109 -4.00 16.72 6.29
C TYR A 109 -3.54 17.02 4.87
N TRP A 110 -3.27 18.28 4.55
CA TRP A 110 -2.82 18.66 3.21
C TRP A 110 -1.39 18.20 2.90
N ALA A 111 -0.52 18.12 3.90
CA ALA A 111 0.79 17.51 3.72
C ALA A 111 0.70 16.03 3.33
N SER A 112 -0.28 15.30 3.89
CA SER A 112 -0.55 13.91 3.50
C SER A 112 -1.04 13.81 2.05
N ILE A 113 -1.96 14.68 1.65
CA ILE A 113 -2.41 14.78 0.25
C ILE A 113 -1.22 15.11 -0.66
N LEU A 114 -0.39 16.09 -0.32
CA LEU A 114 0.77 16.49 -1.10
C LEU A 114 1.78 15.34 -1.27
N ALA A 115 2.04 14.56 -0.22
CA ALA A 115 2.88 13.36 -0.31
C ALA A 115 2.26 12.32 -1.26
N MET A 116 0.95 12.10 -1.19
CA MET A 116 0.25 11.19 -2.11
C MET A 116 0.30 11.67 -3.56
N GLU A 117 0.08 12.95 -3.80
CA GLU A 117 0.17 13.57 -5.14
C GLU A 117 1.59 13.42 -5.72
N ARG A 118 2.62 13.62 -4.90
CA ARG A 118 4.02 13.40 -5.29
C ARG A 118 4.29 11.94 -5.63
N ALA A 119 3.77 11.01 -4.84
CA ALA A 119 3.88 9.59 -5.15
C ALA A 119 3.24 9.29 -6.51
N LEU A 120 1.99 9.74 -6.73
CA LEU A 120 1.30 9.53 -8.00
C LEU A 120 2.07 10.14 -9.18
N ALA A 121 2.59 11.36 -9.04
CA ALA A 121 3.33 12.05 -10.10
C ALA A 121 4.66 11.36 -10.47
N ALA A 122 5.25 10.61 -9.54
CA ALA A 122 6.50 9.89 -9.75
C ALA A 122 6.32 8.46 -10.32
N LEU A 123 5.08 8.01 -10.53
CA LEU A 123 4.83 6.68 -11.09
C LEU A 123 5.26 6.60 -12.56
N THR A 124 5.97 5.53 -12.90
CA THR A 124 6.26 5.19 -14.31
C THR A 124 5.05 4.61 -15.04
N ARG A 125 4.07 4.11 -14.29
CA ARG A 125 2.78 3.63 -14.79
C ARG A 125 1.67 4.02 -13.83
N HIS A 126 0.70 4.77 -14.32
CA HIS A 126 -0.48 5.13 -13.54
C HIS A 126 -1.49 3.97 -13.49
N PRO A 127 -2.21 3.81 -12.37
CA PRO A 127 -3.31 2.85 -12.31
C PRO A 127 -4.51 3.33 -13.15
N ASP A 128 -5.36 2.40 -13.55
CA ASP A 128 -6.68 2.73 -14.13
C ASP A 128 -7.70 2.97 -13.00
N TYR A 129 -7.51 2.26 -11.88
CA TYR A 129 -8.33 2.34 -10.68
C TYR A 129 -7.46 2.48 -9.43
N LEU A 130 -7.62 3.59 -8.70
CA LEU A 130 -6.84 3.90 -7.50
C LEU A 130 -7.65 3.63 -6.22
N LEU A 131 -7.15 2.73 -5.39
CA LEU A 131 -7.62 2.45 -4.04
C LEU A 131 -6.83 3.29 -3.03
N THR A 132 -7.54 3.93 -2.10
CA THR A 132 -6.93 4.80 -1.07
C THR A 132 -7.49 4.44 0.31
N ASP A 133 -6.75 4.73 1.39
CA ASP A 133 -7.31 4.65 2.75
C ASP A 133 -8.12 5.91 3.08
N ALA A 134 -9.44 5.82 2.92
CA ALA A 134 -10.43 6.83 3.31
C ALA A 134 -10.26 8.27 2.76
N VAL A 135 -9.43 8.49 1.72
CA VAL A 135 -9.13 9.82 1.17
C VAL A 135 -9.39 9.90 -0.34
N ARG A 136 -9.89 11.04 -0.83
CA ARG A 136 -9.92 11.33 -2.27
C ARG A 136 -8.80 12.29 -2.64
N ILE A 137 -8.04 11.94 -3.67
CA ILE A 137 -7.02 12.80 -4.26
C ILE A 137 -7.67 13.50 -5.45
N LYS A 138 -7.85 14.82 -5.34
CA LYS A 138 -8.60 15.59 -6.36
C LYS A 138 -7.83 15.75 -7.67
N SER A 139 -6.51 15.81 -7.59
CA SER A 139 -5.62 15.94 -8.74
C SER A 139 -5.47 14.65 -9.56
N TYR A 140 -5.92 13.51 -9.02
CA TYR A 140 -5.85 12.24 -9.74
C TYR A 140 -6.94 12.17 -10.81
N PRO A 141 -6.59 12.09 -12.11
CA PRO A 141 -7.55 12.16 -13.21
C PRO A 141 -8.33 10.85 -13.42
N GLY A 142 -7.85 9.73 -12.86
CA GLY A 142 -8.44 8.41 -13.04
C GLY A 142 -9.58 8.10 -12.06
N THR A 143 -10.11 6.89 -12.17
CA THR A 143 -11.16 6.43 -11.24
C THR A 143 -10.54 6.07 -9.89
N GLN A 144 -11.14 6.54 -8.80
CA GLN A 144 -10.68 6.25 -7.45
C GLN A 144 -11.80 5.69 -6.56
N GLY A 145 -11.44 4.73 -5.72
CA GLY A 145 -12.32 4.10 -4.74
C GLY A 145 -11.74 4.22 -3.33
N PRO A 146 -12.10 5.25 -2.57
CA PRO A 146 -11.72 5.35 -1.16
C PRO A 146 -12.32 4.21 -0.35
N VAL A 147 -11.49 3.55 0.45
CA VAL A 147 -11.90 2.43 1.30
C VAL A 147 -11.59 2.77 2.75
N ILE A 148 -12.58 2.61 3.63
CA ILE A 148 -12.36 2.77 5.08
C ILE A 148 -11.53 1.59 5.58
N LYS A 149 -10.35 1.86 6.15
CA LYS A 149 -9.35 0.86 6.56
C LYS A 149 -8.83 0.09 5.35
N GLY A 150 -8.37 0.84 4.35
CA GLY A 150 -7.87 0.31 3.09
C GLY A 150 -6.69 -0.62 3.28
N ASP A 151 -5.76 -0.27 4.17
CA ASP A 151 -4.59 -1.07 4.57
C ASP A 151 -4.93 -2.50 5.03
N ALA A 152 -6.06 -2.68 5.71
CA ALA A 152 -6.53 -3.98 6.20
C ALA A 152 -7.45 -4.74 5.22
N LYS A 153 -7.84 -4.10 4.11
CA LYS A 153 -8.89 -4.61 3.22
C LYS A 153 -8.50 -4.68 1.74
N CYS A 154 -7.45 -3.98 1.34
CA CYS A 154 -6.96 -3.89 -0.03
C CYS A 154 -5.48 -4.27 -0.04
N ALA A 155 -5.11 -5.25 -0.86
CA ALA A 155 -3.74 -5.74 -0.92
C ALA A 155 -2.77 -4.67 -1.44
N THR A 156 -3.21 -3.88 -2.41
CA THR A 156 -2.41 -2.78 -2.99
C THR A 156 -2.18 -1.65 -1.98
N VAL A 157 -3.18 -1.30 -1.16
CA VAL A 157 -3.03 -0.29 -0.08
C VAL A 157 -2.14 -0.84 1.04
N ALA A 158 -2.28 -2.12 1.40
CA ALA A 158 -1.36 -2.78 2.35
C ALA A 158 0.10 -2.75 1.84
N ALA A 159 0.30 -3.04 0.55
CA ALA A 159 1.62 -2.98 -0.08
C ALA A 159 2.20 -1.55 -0.07
N ALA A 160 1.38 -0.55 -0.40
CA ALA A 160 1.75 0.86 -0.30
C ALA A 160 2.14 1.26 1.14
N SER A 161 1.38 0.82 2.15
CA SER A 161 1.68 1.06 3.56
C SER A 161 3.06 0.54 3.95
N ILE A 162 3.41 -0.67 3.48
CA ILE A 162 4.72 -1.30 3.71
C ILE A 162 5.83 -0.47 3.07
N VAL A 163 5.69 -0.11 1.79
CA VAL A 163 6.69 0.67 1.06
C VAL A 163 6.89 2.04 1.72
N ALA A 164 5.81 2.74 2.06
CA ALA A 164 5.85 4.04 2.72
C ALA A 164 6.52 3.94 4.09
N LYS A 165 6.20 2.91 4.88
CA LYS A 165 6.78 2.71 6.21
C LYS A 165 8.27 2.40 6.16
N VAL A 166 8.70 1.51 5.27
CA VAL A 166 10.13 1.17 5.12
C VAL A 166 10.90 2.39 4.65
N HIS A 167 10.38 3.15 3.68
CA HIS A 167 11.05 4.35 3.21
C HIS A 167 11.16 5.40 4.32
N ARG A 168 10.08 5.66 5.07
CA ARG A 168 10.11 6.61 6.19
C ARG A 168 11.13 6.22 7.26
N ASP A 169 11.24 4.93 7.57
CA ASP A 169 12.19 4.43 8.57
C ASP A 169 13.65 4.53 8.12
N GLN A 170 13.91 4.63 6.81
CA GLN A 170 15.25 4.87 6.26
C GLN A 170 15.64 6.35 6.26
N LEU A 171 14.68 7.28 6.35
CA LEU A 171 14.92 8.73 6.41
C LEU A 171 15.22 9.25 7.83
N LEU A 172 15.02 8.41 8.86
CA LEU A 172 15.15 8.75 10.29
C LEU A 172 16.30 7.98 10.92
#